data_AF-A0A2G6T835-F1
#
_entry.id   AF-A0A2G6T835-F1
#
_cell.length_a   1.000
_cell.length_b   1.000
_cell.length_c   1.000
_cell.angle_alpha   90.00
_cell.angle_beta   90.00
_cell.angle_gamma   90.00
#
_symmetry.space_group_name_H-M   'P 1'
#
loop_
_entity.id
_entity.type
_entity.pdbx_description
1 polymer ?
#
loop_
_entity_poly.entity_id
_entity_poly.type
_entity_poly.pdbx_seq_one_letter_code
_entity_poly.pdbx_strand_id
1 'polypeptide(L)'
;MSDISRIPNASALFPLRGSAYVPAPSDDALNPPEKYFDTDFTNSTFPLIWGKANGGRGDLSNFANDLRVNFLHLYDWSTPPYPGQEPGQNQRSHISFLNECAANNIKVFVPISNYFLVQLNKGKDVTAFITAMVIEIYNAGTTPHKAAGIWGIGNEFDQPGEFTVTDVAKMIQILINIETKLGIPTSNLLPITSPVSFADPTHTNIPGIIAIQKLQAALKNIGLENVWNNRFIASINPQNSGDYIRNYIDVTFPKYFPNIPFFFTEMGAPIKQDWDWPVKTEEQQADYVLSQIQNSHPRGNFLGACVFQFLNQTTLKTGSESTFGMTKHSGSFTTGIIPQSYKPGGGQTYNVDTLTHKPMYQSVKTGFSAM
;
A
#
# COMPACT_ATOMS: atom_id res chain seq x y z
N MET A 1 -13.71 21.17 -12.12
CA MET A 1 -12.88 20.77 -10.96
C MET A 1 -13.40 19.44 -10.50
N SER A 2 -12.57 18.38 -10.47
CA SER A 2 -13.02 17.16 -9.81
C SER A 2 -13.05 17.42 -8.32
N ASP A 3 -14.20 17.12 -7.74
CA ASP A 3 -14.45 17.34 -6.35
C ASP A 3 -14.19 16.03 -5.63
N ILE A 4 -13.02 15.88 -5.01
CA ILE A 4 -12.71 14.71 -4.17
C ILE A 4 -13.81 14.45 -3.13
N SER A 5 -14.59 15.48 -2.75
CA SER A 5 -15.72 15.36 -1.83
C SER A 5 -16.87 14.50 -2.37
N ARG A 6 -16.93 14.26 -3.69
CA ARG A 6 -17.92 13.36 -4.29
C ARG A 6 -17.65 11.88 -3.97
N ILE A 7 -16.42 11.54 -3.60
CA ILE A 7 -16.05 10.19 -3.20
C ILE A 7 -16.11 10.09 -1.67
N PRO A 8 -16.98 9.23 -1.12
CA PRO A 8 -17.07 9.03 0.33
C PRO A 8 -15.69 8.73 0.94
N ASN A 9 -15.39 9.40 2.06
CA ASN A 9 -14.15 9.24 2.85
C ASN A 9 -12.83 9.60 2.12
N ALA A 10 -12.85 10.03 0.85
CA ALA A 10 -11.63 10.35 0.11
C ALA A 10 -10.95 11.65 0.56
N SER A 11 -11.70 12.63 1.10
CA SER A 11 -11.13 13.89 1.59
C SER A 11 -10.08 13.68 2.69
N ALA A 12 -10.22 12.60 3.47
CA ALA A 12 -9.26 12.25 4.52
C ALA A 12 -7.91 11.76 3.98
N LEU A 13 -7.79 11.55 2.67
CA LEU A 13 -6.53 11.20 2.00
C LEU A 13 -5.74 12.43 1.55
N PHE A 14 -6.33 13.63 1.54
CA PHE A 14 -5.67 14.85 1.06
C PHE A 14 -5.22 15.75 2.22
N PRO A 15 -3.96 16.26 2.24
CA PRO A 15 -2.84 15.88 1.38
C PRO A 15 -2.25 14.51 1.77
N LEU A 16 -1.87 13.70 0.78
CA LEU A 16 -1.26 12.38 0.99
C LEU A 16 0.27 12.51 1.05
N ARG A 17 0.84 12.14 2.19
CA ARG A 17 2.28 11.95 2.41
C ARG A 17 2.51 10.52 2.84
N GLY A 18 2.83 9.68 1.87
CA GLY A 18 2.79 8.23 2.04
C GLY A 18 4.16 7.57 2.15
N SER A 19 4.18 6.37 2.72
CA SER A 19 5.30 5.43 2.58
C SER A 19 4.77 4.03 2.30
N ALA A 20 5.41 3.32 1.38
CA ALA A 20 5.22 1.89 1.22
C ALA A 20 5.89 1.15 2.39
N TYR A 21 5.13 0.32 3.09
CA TYR A 21 5.54 -0.22 4.38
C TYR A 21 5.42 -1.74 4.43
N VAL A 22 6.57 -2.40 4.35
CA VAL A 22 6.74 -3.84 4.59
C VAL A 22 7.90 -4.00 5.57
N PRO A 23 7.62 -4.06 6.88
CA PRO A 23 8.65 -4.04 7.90
C PRO A 23 9.17 -5.44 8.23
N ALA A 24 9.61 -6.16 7.21
CA ALA A 24 10.05 -7.54 7.32
C ALA A 24 11.19 -7.70 8.33
N PRO A 25 11.08 -8.64 9.29
CA PRO A 25 12.18 -9.04 10.16
C PRO A 25 13.41 -9.49 9.37
N SER A 26 14.60 -9.29 9.92
CA SER A 26 15.86 -9.75 9.30
C SER A 26 16.01 -11.28 9.24
N ASP A 27 15.18 -12.02 9.99
CA ASP A 27 15.09 -13.49 9.94
C ASP A 27 13.98 -13.99 9.01
N ASP A 28 13.39 -13.12 8.19
CA ASP A 28 12.55 -13.49 7.06
C ASP A 28 13.40 -13.85 5.82
N ALA A 29 12.77 -14.40 4.78
CA ALA A 29 13.47 -14.83 3.57
C ALA A 29 12.54 -14.86 2.36
N LEU A 30 13.12 -14.88 1.15
CA LEU A 30 12.40 -15.08 -0.12
C LEU A 30 11.46 -16.30 -0.09
N ASN A 31 11.91 -17.38 0.58
CA ASN A 31 11.05 -18.48 0.98
C ASN A 31 10.80 -18.31 2.49
N PRO A 32 9.69 -17.67 2.89
CA PRO A 32 9.49 -17.28 4.28
C PRO A 32 9.40 -18.52 5.18
N PRO A 33 9.97 -18.47 6.40
CA PRO A 33 9.75 -19.51 7.39
C PRO A 33 8.25 -19.61 7.73
N GLU A 34 7.80 -20.77 8.21
CA GLU A 34 6.37 -21.04 8.43
C GLU A 34 5.68 -19.96 9.29
N LYS A 35 6.36 -19.43 10.31
CA LYS A 35 5.85 -18.33 11.17
C LYS A 35 5.52 -17.02 10.43
N TYR A 36 6.06 -16.84 9.21
CA TYR A 36 5.87 -15.72 8.31
C TYR A 36 5.21 -16.14 6.98
N PHE A 37 4.44 -17.23 6.96
CA PHE A 37 3.83 -17.80 5.73
C PHE A 37 3.05 -16.80 4.85
N ASP A 38 2.62 -15.68 5.44
CA ASP A 38 1.79 -14.65 4.84
C ASP A 38 2.55 -13.35 4.53
N THR A 39 3.81 -13.23 4.97
CA THR A 39 4.63 -11.99 4.94
C THR A 39 3.92 -10.75 5.47
N ASP A 40 2.85 -10.94 6.24
CA ASP A 40 2.03 -9.89 6.83
C ASP A 40 2.57 -9.56 8.21
N PHE A 41 3.21 -8.40 8.31
CA PHE A 41 3.82 -7.90 9.54
C PHE A 41 3.03 -6.77 10.20
N THR A 42 1.92 -6.34 9.59
CA THR A 42 1.09 -5.19 10.03
C THR A 42 -0.12 -5.64 10.83
N ASN A 43 0.11 -6.49 11.82
CA ASN A 43 -0.94 -7.11 12.63
C ASN A 43 -0.51 -7.29 14.10
N SER A 44 -1.44 -7.83 14.89
CA SER A 44 -1.31 -8.09 16.34
C SER A 44 -0.25 -9.12 16.72
N THR A 45 0.31 -9.88 15.77
CA THR A 45 1.36 -10.87 16.05
C THR A 45 2.72 -10.22 16.21
N PHE A 46 2.97 -9.12 15.49
CA PHE A 46 4.28 -8.48 15.41
C PHE A 46 4.28 -7.04 15.93
N PRO A 47 3.65 -6.73 17.08
CA PRO A 47 3.43 -5.34 17.50
C PRO A 47 4.72 -4.59 17.79
N LEU A 48 5.77 -5.30 18.20
CA LEU A 48 7.08 -4.69 18.49
C LEU A 48 7.80 -4.18 17.23
N ILE A 49 7.37 -4.58 16.04
CA ILE A 49 7.94 -4.10 14.77
C ILE A 49 7.50 -2.65 14.50
N TRP A 50 6.22 -2.34 14.72
CA TRP A 50 5.64 -1.08 14.30
C TRP A 50 5.27 -0.15 15.46
N GLY A 51 4.98 -0.69 16.64
CA GLY A 51 4.55 0.05 17.83
C GLY A 51 5.70 0.38 18.78
N LYS A 52 5.48 1.35 19.69
CA LYS A 52 6.45 1.73 20.74
C LYS A 52 6.26 0.97 22.06
N ALA A 53 5.09 0.39 22.28
CA ALA A 53 4.80 -0.33 23.51
C ALA A 53 5.79 -1.49 23.71
N ASN A 54 6.11 -1.79 24.98
CA ASN A 54 6.96 -2.91 25.38
C ASN A 54 8.36 -2.92 24.72
N GLY A 55 8.92 -1.74 24.43
CA GLY A 55 10.24 -1.62 23.81
C GLY A 55 10.25 -1.90 22.30
N GLY A 56 9.09 -1.84 21.64
CA GLY A 56 9.00 -1.95 20.19
C GLY A 56 9.71 -0.80 19.45
N ARG A 57 10.01 -1.03 18.18
CA ARG A 57 10.81 -0.15 17.33
C ARG A 57 10.16 1.22 17.08
N GLY A 58 8.82 1.27 17.09
CA GLY A 58 8.08 2.52 17.05
C GLY A 58 7.97 3.20 15.69
N ASP A 59 8.02 2.43 14.59
CA ASP A 59 7.96 2.93 13.22
C ASP A 59 6.78 3.88 12.98
N LEU A 60 5.57 3.53 13.45
CA LEU A 60 4.37 4.36 13.21
C LEU A 60 4.46 5.74 13.85
N SER A 61 5.07 5.81 15.02
CA SER A 61 5.29 7.08 15.69
C SER A 61 6.42 7.89 15.02
N ASN A 62 7.45 7.22 14.48
CA ASN A 62 8.51 7.90 13.72
C ASN A 62 7.97 8.44 12.39
N PHE A 63 7.11 7.67 11.70
CA PHE A 63 6.40 8.12 10.51
C PHE A 63 5.63 9.43 10.76
N ALA A 64 4.79 9.47 11.78
CA ALA A 64 4.00 10.66 12.07
C ALA A 64 4.86 11.85 12.55
N ASN A 65 5.78 11.62 13.48
CA ASN A 65 6.44 12.70 14.20
C ASN A 65 7.71 13.21 13.53
N ASP A 66 8.46 12.34 12.85
CA ASP A 66 9.75 12.69 12.24
C ASP A 66 9.64 12.87 10.73
N LEU A 67 8.90 11.97 10.05
CA LEU A 67 8.77 11.99 8.59
C LEU A 67 7.52 12.73 8.08
N ARG A 68 6.56 13.07 8.95
CA ARG A 68 5.25 13.65 8.57
C ARG A 68 4.42 12.78 7.62
N VAL A 69 4.66 11.47 7.65
CA VAL A 69 3.86 10.47 6.92
C VAL A 69 2.47 10.37 7.57
N ASN A 70 1.43 10.42 6.75
CA ASN A 70 0.03 10.27 7.15
C ASN A 70 -0.71 9.17 6.39
N PHE A 71 -0.01 8.42 5.53
CA PHE A 71 -0.58 7.33 4.76
C PHE A 71 0.42 6.17 4.62
N LEU A 72 -0.04 4.93 4.77
CA LEU A 72 0.79 3.74 4.53
C LEU A 72 0.19 2.90 3.40
N HIS A 73 1.02 2.63 2.39
CA HIS A 73 0.73 1.66 1.34
C HIS A 73 1.20 0.28 1.80
N LEU A 74 0.25 -0.65 1.99
CA LEU A 74 0.50 -2.03 2.42
C LEU A 74 0.25 -3.00 1.27
N TYR A 75 0.88 -4.18 1.33
CA TYR A 75 0.85 -5.20 0.27
C TYR A 75 0.08 -6.45 0.67
N ASP A 76 0.23 -6.84 1.93
CA ASP A 76 -0.31 -8.09 2.46
C ASP A 76 -1.37 -7.83 3.53
N TRP A 77 -2.41 -8.65 3.50
CA TRP A 77 -3.46 -8.68 4.52
C TRP A 77 -3.97 -10.10 4.64
N SER A 78 -3.52 -10.79 5.67
CA SER A 78 -3.95 -12.15 5.96
C SER A 78 -5.43 -12.16 6.34
N THR A 79 -6.07 -13.31 6.18
CA THR A 79 -7.49 -13.42 6.55
C THR A 79 -7.64 -13.15 8.05
N PRO A 80 -8.47 -12.19 8.47
CA PRO A 80 -8.63 -11.92 9.89
C PRO A 80 -9.61 -12.89 10.57
N PRO A 81 -9.50 -13.07 11.89
CA PRO A 81 -10.58 -13.66 12.67
C PRO A 81 -11.79 -12.71 12.70
N TYR A 82 -12.93 -13.19 13.19
CA TYR A 82 -14.03 -12.28 13.48
C TYR A 82 -13.62 -11.27 14.57
N PRO A 83 -14.00 -9.98 14.48
CA PRO A 83 -13.58 -8.96 15.44
C PRO A 83 -13.83 -9.35 16.90
N GLY A 84 -12.80 -9.16 17.73
CA GLY A 84 -12.82 -9.54 19.15
C GLY A 84 -12.54 -11.02 19.43
N GLN A 85 -12.30 -11.84 18.40
CA GLN A 85 -11.86 -13.23 18.56
C GLN A 85 -10.35 -13.38 18.39
N GLU A 86 -9.79 -14.37 19.07
CA GLU A 86 -8.39 -14.76 18.88
C GLU A 86 -8.17 -15.32 17.47
N PRO A 87 -7.02 -15.05 16.84
CA PRO A 87 -6.71 -15.61 15.53
C PRO A 87 -6.62 -17.14 15.55
N GLY A 88 -7.28 -17.78 14.58
CA GLY A 88 -7.18 -19.21 14.34
C GLY A 88 -5.97 -19.60 13.46
N GLN A 89 -6.05 -20.78 12.85
CA GLN A 89 -5.02 -21.25 11.92
C GLN A 89 -4.94 -20.32 10.70
N ASN A 90 -3.73 -19.82 10.43
CA ASN A 90 -3.40 -18.94 9.30
C ASN A 90 -4.25 -17.66 9.25
N GLN A 91 -4.66 -17.13 10.40
CA GLN A 91 -5.39 -15.87 10.50
C GLN A 91 -4.59 -14.84 11.28
N ARG A 92 -4.65 -13.55 10.91
CA ARG A 92 -4.02 -12.45 11.65
C ARG A 92 -5.05 -11.37 11.97
N SER A 93 -5.08 -10.81 13.17
CA SER A 93 -5.91 -9.62 13.42
C SER A 93 -5.09 -8.33 13.28
N HIS A 94 -5.63 -7.36 12.54
CA HIS A 94 -4.99 -6.08 12.22
C HIS A 94 -5.48 -4.92 13.10
N ILE A 95 -6.45 -5.17 13.99
CA ILE A 95 -7.10 -4.13 14.80
C ILE A 95 -6.11 -3.33 15.66
N SER A 96 -5.14 -3.98 16.31
CA SER A 96 -4.14 -3.27 17.13
C SER A 96 -3.22 -2.36 16.29
N PHE A 97 -2.84 -2.82 15.09
CA PHE A 97 -2.05 -2.02 14.16
C PHE A 97 -2.87 -0.82 13.66
N LEU A 98 -4.12 -1.06 13.27
CA LEU A 98 -5.04 0.00 12.85
C LEU A 98 -5.29 1.03 13.96
N ASN A 99 -5.41 0.60 15.22
CA ASN A 99 -5.55 1.50 16.38
C ASN A 99 -4.31 2.40 16.54
N GLU A 100 -3.10 1.84 16.42
CA GLU A 100 -1.86 2.61 16.51
C GLU A 100 -1.73 3.60 15.33
N CYS A 101 -2.08 3.18 14.11
CA CYS A 101 -2.16 4.08 12.96
C CYS A 101 -3.14 5.24 13.23
N ALA A 102 -4.34 4.94 13.75
CA ALA A 102 -5.33 5.97 14.07
C ALA A 102 -4.85 6.94 15.15
N ALA A 103 -4.15 6.44 16.19
CA ALA A 103 -3.55 7.27 17.23
C ALA A 103 -2.46 8.23 16.68
N ASN A 104 -1.80 7.84 15.60
CA ASN A 104 -0.79 8.64 14.91
C ASN A 104 -1.35 9.43 13.70
N ASN A 105 -2.68 9.46 13.51
CA ASN A 105 -3.35 10.09 12.35
C ASN A 105 -2.87 9.56 10.98
N ILE A 106 -2.55 8.27 10.92
CA ILE A 106 -2.10 7.58 9.72
C ILE A 106 -3.28 6.80 9.12
N LYS A 107 -3.51 7.02 7.83
CA LYS A 107 -4.44 6.24 7.00
C LYS A 107 -3.73 5.06 6.36
N VAL A 108 -4.48 4.02 6.04
CA VAL A 108 -3.95 2.76 5.53
C VAL A 108 -4.63 2.40 4.21
N PHE A 109 -3.82 2.04 3.22
CA PHE A 109 -4.22 1.25 2.07
C PHE A 109 -4.46 -0.19 2.54
N VAL A 110 -5.71 -0.64 2.54
CA VAL A 110 -6.07 -2.02 2.92
C VAL A 110 -6.01 -2.89 1.67
N PRO A 111 -5.02 -3.79 1.53
CA PRO A 111 -4.80 -4.52 0.29
C PRO A 111 -5.64 -5.80 0.23
N ILE A 112 -6.42 -5.95 -0.83
CA ILE A 112 -6.81 -7.24 -1.38
C ILE A 112 -5.72 -7.63 -2.37
N SER A 113 -4.71 -8.34 -1.85
CA SER A 113 -3.43 -8.58 -2.53
C SER A 113 -3.55 -9.43 -3.79
N ASN A 114 -2.50 -9.41 -4.62
CA ASN A 114 -2.39 -10.22 -5.84
C ASN A 114 -2.65 -11.71 -5.59
N TYR A 115 -2.36 -12.23 -4.39
CA TYR A 115 -2.67 -13.61 -4.02
C TYR A 115 -4.14 -13.95 -4.27
N PHE A 116 -5.07 -13.12 -3.79
CA PHE A 116 -6.51 -13.38 -3.94
C PHE A 116 -6.97 -13.27 -5.40
N LEU A 117 -6.37 -12.36 -6.18
CA LEU A 117 -6.66 -12.23 -7.61
C LEU A 117 -6.19 -13.47 -8.38
N VAL A 118 -5.02 -14.02 -8.03
CA VAL A 118 -4.52 -15.28 -8.61
C VAL A 118 -5.41 -16.46 -8.22
N GLN A 119 -5.87 -16.54 -6.96
CA GLN A 119 -6.82 -17.60 -6.57
C GLN A 119 -8.15 -17.47 -7.33
N LEU A 120 -8.65 -16.26 -7.50
CA LEU A 120 -9.87 -15.97 -8.28
C LEU A 120 -9.68 -16.37 -9.75
N ASN A 121 -8.55 -16.03 -10.37
CA ASN A 121 -8.22 -16.40 -11.74
C ASN A 121 -8.16 -17.94 -11.92
N LYS A 122 -7.66 -18.66 -10.91
CA LYS A 122 -7.67 -20.13 -10.82
C LYS A 122 -9.06 -20.74 -10.56
N GLY A 123 -10.12 -19.94 -10.54
CA GLY A 123 -11.49 -20.37 -10.36
C GLY A 123 -11.86 -20.72 -8.91
N LYS A 124 -11.04 -20.33 -7.92
CA LYS A 124 -11.36 -20.54 -6.51
C LYS A 124 -12.31 -19.46 -6.00
N ASP A 125 -13.24 -19.86 -5.14
CA ASP A 125 -14.08 -18.90 -4.41
C ASP A 125 -13.28 -18.28 -3.26
N VAL A 126 -13.09 -16.96 -3.33
CA VAL A 126 -12.38 -16.16 -2.33
C VAL A 126 -13.33 -15.33 -1.46
N THR A 127 -14.64 -15.40 -1.70
CA THR A 127 -15.66 -14.51 -1.11
C THR A 127 -15.64 -14.54 0.41
N ALA A 128 -15.44 -15.71 1.02
CA ALA A 128 -15.40 -15.84 2.48
C ALA A 128 -14.22 -15.07 3.10
N PHE A 129 -13.05 -15.08 2.46
CA PHE A 129 -11.85 -14.38 2.94
C PHE A 129 -12.03 -12.86 2.81
N ILE A 130 -12.52 -12.39 1.66
CA ILE A 130 -12.80 -10.96 1.45
C ILE A 130 -13.91 -10.49 2.41
N THR A 131 -14.90 -11.34 2.70
CA THR A 131 -15.93 -11.03 3.70
C THR A 131 -15.33 -10.83 5.08
N ALA A 132 -14.38 -11.66 5.51
CA ALA A 132 -13.69 -11.50 6.78
C ALA A 132 -12.91 -10.18 6.85
N MET A 133 -12.20 -9.81 5.77
CA MET A 133 -11.49 -8.52 5.68
C MET A 133 -12.44 -7.33 5.80
N VAL A 134 -13.57 -7.34 5.09
CA VAL A 134 -14.58 -6.28 5.21
C VAL A 134 -15.15 -6.25 6.63
N ILE A 135 -15.49 -7.38 7.23
CA ILE A 135 -15.97 -7.43 8.60
C ILE A 135 -14.95 -6.84 9.59
N GLU A 136 -13.66 -7.12 9.43
CA GLU A 136 -12.62 -6.54 10.29
C GLU A 136 -12.52 -5.03 10.12
N ILE A 137 -12.44 -4.54 8.87
CA ILE A 137 -12.33 -3.10 8.60
C ILE A 137 -13.53 -2.33 9.13
N TYR A 138 -14.73 -2.90 9.09
CA TYR A 138 -15.93 -2.25 9.63
C TYR A 138 -16.24 -2.69 11.08
N ASN A 139 -15.32 -3.43 11.72
CA ASN A 139 -15.42 -3.95 13.08
C ASN A 139 -16.78 -4.61 13.40
N ALA A 140 -17.25 -5.46 12.47
CA ALA A 140 -18.56 -6.12 12.48
C ALA A 140 -19.78 -5.18 12.50
N GLY A 141 -19.58 -3.87 12.33
CA GLY A 141 -20.61 -2.87 12.12
C GLY A 141 -20.62 -2.37 10.68
N THR A 142 -20.95 -1.10 10.51
CA THR A 142 -21.06 -0.44 9.20
C THR A 142 -20.22 0.84 9.10
N THR A 143 -19.41 1.14 10.11
CA THR A 143 -18.48 2.28 10.12
C THR A 143 -17.06 1.75 9.99
N PRO A 144 -16.27 2.21 9.01
CA PRO A 144 -14.91 1.71 8.84
C PRO A 144 -14.04 2.17 10.01
N HIS A 145 -12.99 1.38 10.27
CA HIS A 145 -11.96 1.73 11.23
C HIS A 145 -11.34 3.09 10.85
N LYS A 146 -11.06 3.95 11.83
CA LYS A 146 -10.56 5.32 11.58
C LYS A 146 -9.28 5.39 10.77
N ALA A 147 -8.42 4.38 10.87
CA ALA A 147 -7.20 4.26 10.07
C ALA A 147 -7.42 3.69 8.66
N ALA A 148 -8.55 3.03 8.36
CA ALA A 148 -8.80 2.53 7.02
C ALA A 148 -9.03 3.71 6.07
N GLY A 149 -8.16 3.83 5.06
CA GLY A 149 -8.16 4.95 4.12
C GLY A 149 -8.77 4.60 2.78
N ILE A 150 -8.38 3.46 2.21
CA ILE A 150 -8.76 3.04 0.86
C ILE A 150 -8.64 1.52 0.71
N TRP A 151 -9.52 0.91 -0.07
CA TRP A 151 -9.34 -0.46 -0.54
C TRP A 151 -8.42 -0.49 -1.76
N GLY A 152 -7.37 -1.31 -1.70
CA GLY A 152 -6.49 -1.56 -2.83
C GLY A 152 -6.71 -2.94 -3.42
N ILE A 153 -7.06 -3.01 -4.71
CA ILE A 153 -7.40 -4.26 -5.37
C ILE A 153 -6.27 -4.66 -6.32
N GLY A 154 -5.47 -5.66 -5.91
CA GLY A 154 -4.26 -6.07 -6.61
C GLY A 154 -3.21 -4.96 -6.71
N ASN A 155 -2.17 -5.21 -7.50
CA ASN A 155 -1.08 -4.31 -7.82
C ASN A 155 -0.52 -4.72 -9.20
N GLU A 156 -0.35 -3.74 -10.09
CA GLU A 156 0.28 -3.88 -11.41
C GLU A 156 -0.34 -4.97 -12.30
N PHE A 157 -1.68 -5.00 -12.38
CA PHE A 157 -2.41 -5.93 -13.25
C PHE A 157 -2.10 -5.78 -14.75
N ASP A 158 -1.39 -4.72 -15.11
CA ASP A 158 -0.93 -4.40 -16.46
C ASP A 158 0.42 -5.03 -16.81
N GLN A 159 1.12 -5.60 -15.83
CA GLN A 159 2.31 -6.41 -16.04
C GLN A 159 1.94 -7.86 -16.39
N PRO A 160 2.83 -8.61 -17.07
CA PRO A 160 2.66 -10.05 -17.23
C PRO A 160 2.49 -10.73 -15.87
N GLY A 161 1.41 -11.48 -15.69
CA GLY A 161 1.08 -12.09 -14.40
C GLY A 161 -0.01 -13.17 -14.48
N GLU A 162 -0.32 -13.74 -13.32
CA GLU A 162 -1.30 -14.83 -13.15
C GLU A 162 -2.74 -14.35 -12.97
N PHE A 163 -3.01 -13.06 -13.19
CA PHE A 163 -4.36 -12.49 -13.15
C PHE A 163 -4.48 -11.33 -14.14
N THR A 164 -5.71 -10.93 -14.44
CA THR A 164 -6.01 -9.95 -15.49
C THR A 164 -6.83 -8.78 -14.96
N VAL A 165 -6.97 -7.74 -15.77
CA VAL A 165 -7.89 -6.62 -15.51
C VAL A 165 -9.34 -7.07 -15.27
N THR A 166 -9.76 -8.18 -15.91
CA THR A 166 -11.10 -8.77 -15.68
C THR A 166 -11.22 -9.32 -14.27
N ASP A 167 -10.15 -9.91 -13.72
CA ASP A 167 -10.14 -10.43 -12.36
C ASP A 167 -10.17 -9.30 -11.33
N VAL A 168 -9.50 -8.18 -11.61
CA VAL A 168 -9.61 -6.94 -10.80
C VAL A 168 -11.05 -6.43 -10.78
N ALA A 169 -11.70 -6.32 -11.94
CA ALA A 169 -13.09 -5.87 -12.01
C ALA A 169 -14.05 -6.82 -11.27
N LYS A 170 -13.85 -8.14 -11.40
CA LYS A 170 -14.62 -9.15 -10.64
C LYS A 170 -14.38 -9.04 -9.13
N MET A 171 -13.15 -8.80 -8.68
CA MET A 171 -12.85 -8.63 -7.27
C MET A 171 -13.51 -7.37 -6.68
N ILE A 172 -13.55 -6.27 -7.45
CA ILE A 172 -14.32 -5.08 -7.10
C ILE A 172 -15.81 -5.42 -6.95
N GLN A 173 -16.37 -6.21 -7.88
CA GLN A 173 -17.76 -6.67 -7.77
C GLN A 173 -18.00 -7.50 -6.50
N ILE A 174 -17.09 -8.41 -6.14
CA ILE A 174 -17.16 -9.22 -4.92
C ILE A 174 -17.18 -8.29 -3.69
N LEU A 175 -16.26 -7.34 -3.60
CA LEU A 175 -16.20 -6.35 -2.52
C LEU A 175 -17.54 -5.60 -2.37
N ILE A 176 -18.07 -5.06 -3.48
CA ILE A 176 -19.34 -4.30 -3.46
C ILE A 176 -20.52 -5.17 -3.02
N ASN A 177 -20.58 -6.41 -3.49
CA ASN A 177 -21.63 -7.35 -3.10
C ASN A 177 -21.58 -7.64 -1.59
N ILE A 178 -20.37 -7.78 -1.04
CA ILE A 178 -20.17 -7.97 0.41
C ILE A 178 -20.60 -6.73 1.18
N GLU A 179 -20.12 -5.54 0.81
CA GLU A 179 -20.48 -4.28 1.49
C GLU A 179 -22.00 -4.03 1.44
N THR A 180 -22.65 -4.35 0.31
CA THR A 180 -24.11 -4.27 0.14
C THR A 180 -24.83 -5.26 1.06
N LYS A 181 -24.36 -6.52 1.10
CA LYS A 181 -24.95 -7.57 1.95
C LYS A 181 -24.81 -7.23 3.45
N LEU A 182 -23.73 -6.57 3.83
CA LEU A 182 -23.49 -6.10 5.20
C LEU A 182 -24.23 -4.78 5.53
N GLY A 183 -24.94 -4.19 4.57
CA GLY A 183 -25.75 -2.99 4.80
C GLY A 183 -24.92 -1.75 5.08
N ILE A 184 -23.71 -1.65 4.51
CA ILE A 184 -22.82 -0.51 4.73
C ILE A 184 -23.37 0.71 3.97
N PRO A 185 -23.68 1.83 4.65
CA PRO A 185 -24.25 2.99 4.00
C PRO A 185 -23.21 3.67 3.11
N THR A 186 -23.67 4.31 2.03
CA THR A 186 -22.79 4.98 1.05
C THR A 186 -21.80 5.96 1.68
N SER A 187 -22.20 6.69 2.73
CA SER A 187 -21.34 7.64 3.45
C SER A 187 -20.15 6.98 4.14
N ASN A 188 -20.24 5.69 4.45
CA ASN A 188 -19.23 4.94 5.18
C ASN A 188 -18.36 4.07 4.27
N LEU A 189 -18.70 3.98 2.98
CA LEU A 189 -17.89 3.23 2.02
C LEU A 189 -16.51 3.87 1.87
N LEU A 190 -15.47 3.04 1.85
CA LEU A 190 -14.12 3.49 1.53
C LEU A 190 -13.98 3.70 0.01
N PRO A 191 -13.07 4.60 -0.43
CA PRO A 191 -12.64 4.65 -1.82
C PRO A 191 -12.02 3.31 -2.26
N ILE A 192 -11.93 3.11 -3.57
CA ILE A 192 -11.32 1.93 -4.18
C ILE A 192 -10.22 2.38 -5.14
N THR A 193 -9.11 1.65 -5.15
CA THR A 193 -8.05 1.83 -6.13
C THR A 193 -7.49 0.49 -6.59
N SER A 194 -6.75 0.50 -7.70
CA SER A 194 -6.00 -0.64 -8.21
C SER A 194 -4.73 -0.10 -8.86
N PRO A 195 -3.57 -0.19 -8.19
CA PRO A 195 -2.31 0.34 -8.68
C PRO A 195 -1.94 -0.26 -10.02
N VAL A 196 -1.50 0.59 -10.94
CA VAL A 196 -0.90 0.18 -12.21
C VAL A 196 0.59 0.50 -12.21
N SER A 197 1.35 -0.29 -12.96
CA SER A 197 2.76 0.01 -13.18
C SER A 197 2.92 1.30 -14.00
N PHE A 198 4.14 1.83 -14.04
CA PHE A 198 4.48 2.91 -14.98
C PHE A 198 4.86 2.41 -16.38
N ALA A 199 4.44 1.20 -16.76
CA ALA A 199 4.69 0.71 -18.10
C ALA A 199 3.99 1.58 -19.15
N ASP A 200 4.71 1.86 -20.23
CA ASP A 200 4.16 2.49 -21.44
C ASP A 200 4.40 1.59 -22.66
N PRO A 201 3.57 0.54 -22.84
CA PRO A 201 3.69 -0.36 -23.98
C PRO A 201 3.40 0.32 -25.33
N THR A 202 2.88 1.55 -25.33
CA THR A 202 2.60 2.31 -26.55
C THR A 202 3.77 3.17 -26.99
N HIS A 203 4.76 3.40 -26.11
CA HIS A 203 5.86 4.34 -26.31
C HIS A 203 5.39 5.76 -26.67
N THR A 204 4.17 6.15 -26.28
CA THR A 204 3.60 7.48 -26.57
C THR A 204 3.71 8.45 -25.39
N ASN A 205 4.52 8.09 -24.39
CA ASN A 205 4.81 8.82 -23.17
C ASN A 205 3.57 9.04 -22.28
N ILE A 206 2.74 8.01 -22.14
CA ILE A 206 1.49 8.01 -21.33
C ILE A 206 1.40 6.80 -20.38
N PRO A 207 2.44 6.52 -19.59
CA PRO A 207 2.51 5.33 -18.76
C PRO A 207 1.30 5.19 -17.83
N GLY A 208 0.85 3.95 -17.65
CA GLY A 208 -0.32 3.60 -16.84
C GLY A 208 -1.69 3.99 -17.41
N ILE A 209 -1.78 4.99 -18.30
CA ILE A 209 -3.06 5.50 -18.81
C ILE A 209 -3.90 4.41 -19.49
N ILE A 210 -3.28 3.61 -20.36
CA ILE A 210 -3.97 2.55 -21.09
C ILE A 210 -4.48 1.45 -20.14
N ALA A 211 -3.72 1.11 -19.10
CA ALA A 211 -4.14 0.14 -18.09
C ALA A 211 -5.38 0.63 -17.33
N ILE A 212 -5.37 1.89 -16.92
CA ILE A 212 -6.47 2.54 -16.23
C ILE A 212 -7.74 2.60 -17.13
N GLN A 213 -7.58 2.92 -18.41
CA GLN A 213 -8.70 2.86 -19.39
C GLN A 213 -9.27 1.45 -19.55
N LYS A 214 -8.40 0.43 -19.58
CA LYS A 214 -8.85 -0.98 -19.64
C LYS A 214 -9.65 -1.37 -18.40
N LEU A 215 -9.24 -0.92 -17.20
CA LEU A 215 -10.00 -1.17 -15.98
C LEU A 215 -11.35 -0.44 -15.99
N GLN A 216 -11.38 0.82 -16.43
CA GLN A 216 -12.62 1.56 -16.62
C GLN A 216 -13.60 0.81 -17.54
N ALA A 217 -13.11 0.32 -18.68
CA ALA A 217 -13.91 -0.44 -19.63
C ALA A 217 -14.38 -1.78 -19.04
N ALA A 218 -13.51 -2.50 -18.31
CA ALA A 218 -13.87 -3.75 -17.65
C ALA A 218 -14.97 -3.56 -16.61
N LEU A 219 -14.90 -2.52 -15.78
CA LEU A 219 -15.94 -2.16 -14.81
C LEU A 219 -17.25 -1.80 -15.51
N LYS A 220 -17.19 -1.01 -16.58
CA LYS A 220 -18.38 -0.66 -17.37
C LYS A 220 -19.06 -1.89 -17.95
N ASN A 221 -18.28 -2.84 -18.49
CA ASN A 221 -18.80 -4.06 -19.11
C ASN A 221 -19.56 -4.97 -18.12
N ILE A 222 -19.26 -4.89 -16.83
CA ILE A 222 -19.96 -5.63 -15.77
C ILE A 222 -20.99 -4.78 -15.02
N GLY A 223 -21.33 -3.59 -15.52
CA GLY A 223 -22.35 -2.72 -14.93
C GLY A 223 -21.90 -1.89 -13.72
N LEU A 224 -20.59 -1.76 -13.48
CA LEU A 224 -20.00 -1.01 -12.36
C LEU A 224 -19.49 0.39 -12.75
N GLU A 225 -20.07 1.00 -13.79
CA GLU A 225 -19.74 2.39 -14.18
C GLU A 225 -19.98 3.39 -13.03
N ASN A 226 -20.97 3.14 -12.17
CA ASN A 226 -21.22 3.96 -10.99
C ASN A 226 -20.07 3.93 -9.98
N VAL A 227 -19.37 2.80 -9.84
CA VAL A 227 -18.23 2.64 -8.93
C VAL A 227 -17.03 3.42 -9.46
N TRP A 228 -16.77 3.31 -10.76
CA TRP A 228 -15.75 4.11 -11.42
C TRP A 228 -15.96 5.60 -11.16
N ASN A 229 -17.20 6.05 -11.35
CA ASN A 229 -17.53 7.44 -11.13
C ASN A 229 -17.39 7.80 -9.66
N ASN A 230 -18.03 7.08 -8.73
CA ASN A 230 -18.25 7.60 -7.37
C ASN A 230 -17.33 7.04 -6.27
N ARG A 231 -16.46 6.08 -6.58
CA ARG A 231 -15.56 5.46 -5.59
C ARG A 231 -14.12 5.29 -6.04
N PHE A 232 -13.85 5.32 -7.35
CA PHE A 232 -12.52 5.01 -7.85
C PHE A 232 -11.56 6.21 -7.74
N ILE A 233 -10.38 5.93 -7.21
CA ILE A 233 -9.21 6.82 -7.21
C ILE A 233 -8.13 6.10 -8.01
N ALA A 234 -7.53 6.74 -9.02
CA ALA A 234 -6.46 6.10 -9.77
C ALA A 234 -5.16 6.07 -8.95
N SER A 235 -4.41 4.98 -9.05
CA SER A 235 -3.08 4.85 -8.43
C SER A 235 -2.07 4.30 -9.42
N ILE A 236 -0.84 4.82 -9.34
CA ILE A 236 0.21 4.58 -10.32
C ILE A 236 1.56 4.46 -9.60
N ASN A 237 2.47 3.61 -10.10
CA ASN A 237 3.79 3.34 -9.52
C ASN A 237 4.97 3.95 -10.34
N PRO A 238 5.20 5.28 -10.37
CA PRO A 238 6.30 5.88 -11.12
C PRO A 238 7.70 5.62 -10.56
N GLN A 239 8.68 5.46 -11.46
CA GLN A 239 10.12 5.47 -11.12
C GLN A 239 10.89 6.60 -11.83
N ASN A 240 10.17 7.54 -12.45
CA ASN A 240 10.72 8.59 -13.31
C ASN A 240 11.19 9.82 -12.52
N SER A 241 11.92 10.71 -13.17
CA SER A 241 12.48 11.91 -12.53
C SER A 241 11.40 12.87 -12.03
N GLY A 242 11.78 13.76 -11.11
CA GLY A 242 10.88 14.78 -10.59
C GLY A 242 10.20 15.61 -11.69
N ASP A 243 10.96 16.09 -12.67
CA ASP A 243 10.40 16.87 -13.79
C ASP A 243 9.38 16.08 -14.62
N TYR A 244 9.65 14.80 -14.86
CA TYR A 244 8.71 13.93 -15.55
C TYR A 244 7.41 13.80 -14.75
N ILE A 245 7.53 13.50 -13.46
CA ILE A 245 6.41 13.36 -12.54
C ILE A 245 5.58 14.64 -12.49
N ARG A 246 6.23 15.81 -12.43
CA ARG A 246 5.52 17.10 -12.47
C ARG A 246 4.67 17.24 -13.72
N ASN A 247 5.27 17.02 -14.90
CA ASN A 247 4.55 17.09 -16.17
C ASN A 247 3.42 16.04 -16.24
N TYR A 248 3.64 14.84 -15.71
CA TYR A 248 2.62 13.80 -15.67
C TYR A 248 1.39 14.26 -14.85
N ILE A 249 1.63 14.86 -13.68
CA ILE A 249 0.58 15.39 -12.81
C ILE A 249 -0.16 16.55 -13.46
N ASP A 250 0.57 17.50 -14.05
CA ASP A 250 0.01 18.76 -14.54
C ASP A 250 -0.66 18.64 -15.91
N VAL A 251 -0.19 17.71 -16.74
CA VAL A 251 -0.55 17.66 -18.16
C VAL A 251 -1.03 16.27 -18.57
N THR A 252 -0.19 15.24 -18.38
CA THR A 252 -0.46 13.92 -18.97
C THR A 252 -1.71 13.27 -18.39
N PHE A 253 -1.80 13.12 -17.07
CA PHE A 253 -2.93 12.44 -16.44
C PHE A 253 -4.26 13.22 -16.63
N PRO A 254 -4.33 14.54 -16.36
CA PRO A 254 -5.57 15.30 -16.53
C PRO A 254 -6.10 15.34 -17.97
N LYS A 255 -5.24 15.18 -18.99
CA LYS A 255 -5.67 15.07 -20.39
C LYS A 255 -6.60 13.88 -20.64
N TYR A 256 -6.38 12.76 -19.96
CA TYR A 256 -7.18 11.54 -20.11
C TYR A 256 -8.24 11.39 -19.03
N PHE A 257 -7.96 11.87 -17.82
CA PHE A 257 -8.84 11.72 -16.66
C PHE A 257 -9.02 13.04 -15.89
N PRO A 258 -9.67 14.05 -16.49
CA PRO A 258 -9.78 15.40 -15.91
C PRO A 258 -10.59 15.43 -14.60
N ASN A 259 -11.37 14.39 -14.32
CA ASN A 259 -12.29 14.33 -13.18
C ASN A 259 -12.03 13.16 -12.21
N ILE A 260 -10.89 12.47 -12.35
CA ILE A 260 -10.52 11.35 -11.48
C ILE A 260 -9.43 11.80 -10.53
N PRO A 261 -9.63 11.72 -9.20
CA PRO A 261 -8.55 11.89 -8.25
C PRO A 261 -7.53 10.76 -8.40
N PHE A 262 -6.26 11.08 -8.19
CA PHE A 262 -5.18 10.11 -8.36
C PHE A 262 -4.01 10.38 -7.43
N PHE A 263 -3.20 9.36 -7.18
CA PHE A 263 -2.01 9.46 -6.36
C PHE A 263 -0.95 8.47 -6.82
N PHE A 264 0.28 8.62 -6.34
CA PHE A 264 1.31 7.60 -6.56
C PHE A 264 1.38 6.65 -5.38
N THR A 265 1.19 5.36 -5.65
CA THR A 265 1.27 4.29 -4.65
C THR A 265 2.71 3.85 -4.40
N GLU A 266 3.58 4.03 -5.39
CA GLU A 266 5.01 3.75 -5.26
C GLU A 266 5.79 4.77 -6.08
N MET A 267 6.61 5.57 -5.41
CA MET A 267 7.52 6.50 -6.05
C MET A 267 8.92 6.31 -5.46
N GLY A 268 9.90 6.11 -6.33
CA GLY A 268 11.28 5.92 -5.92
C GLY A 268 12.15 5.42 -7.06
N ALA A 269 13.40 5.13 -6.74
CA ALA A 269 14.37 4.59 -7.69
C ALA A 269 15.28 3.60 -6.96
N PRO A 270 15.53 2.40 -7.52
CA PRO A 270 16.53 1.50 -6.97
C PRO A 270 17.95 1.96 -7.35
N ILE A 271 18.94 1.40 -6.67
CA ILE A 271 20.34 1.54 -7.03
C ILE A 271 20.69 0.46 -8.07
N LYS A 272 21.09 0.87 -9.28
CA LYS A 272 21.47 -0.04 -10.38
C LYS A 272 22.75 0.44 -11.06
N GLN A 273 23.57 -0.48 -11.55
CA GLN A 273 24.84 -0.16 -12.23
C GLN A 273 24.73 -0.04 -13.76
N ASP A 274 23.52 -0.19 -14.33
CA ASP A 274 23.25 -0.11 -15.78
C ASP A 274 23.65 1.26 -16.36
N TRP A 275 24.35 1.31 -17.50
CA TRP A 275 25.00 2.54 -17.98
C TRP A 275 24.07 3.77 -18.13
N ASP A 276 22.78 3.56 -18.41
CA ASP A 276 21.76 4.60 -18.62
C ASP A 276 20.94 4.92 -17.36
N TRP A 277 21.15 4.21 -16.26
CA TRP A 277 20.40 4.40 -15.03
C TRP A 277 21.00 5.51 -14.14
N PRO A 278 20.22 6.52 -13.69
CA PRO A 278 20.76 7.72 -13.03
C PRO A 278 21.16 7.53 -11.56
N VAL A 279 20.76 6.43 -10.90
CA VAL A 279 20.96 6.24 -9.44
C VAL A 279 21.94 5.09 -9.16
N LYS A 280 23.17 5.43 -8.77
CA LYS A 280 24.28 4.48 -8.50
C LYS A 280 24.66 4.36 -7.03
N THR A 281 24.32 5.35 -6.20
CA THR A 281 24.68 5.40 -4.78
C THR A 281 23.48 5.73 -3.90
N GLU A 282 23.62 5.56 -2.58
CA GLU A 282 22.56 5.93 -1.62
C GLU A 282 22.31 7.46 -1.62
N GLU A 283 23.34 8.29 -1.86
CA GLU A 283 23.23 9.75 -1.99
C GLU A 283 22.46 10.14 -3.25
N GLN A 284 22.81 9.54 -4.40
CA GLN A 284 22.09 9.79 -5.65
C GLN A 284 20.63 9.34 -5.56
N GLN A 285 20.34 8.24 -4.85
CA GLN A 285 18.98 7.81 -4.57
C GLN A 285 18.24 8.86 -3.72
N ALA A 286 18.89 9.39 -2.69
CA ALA A 286 18.32 10.41 -1.83
C ALA A 286 18.00 11.71 -2.58
N ASP A 287 18.88 12.17 -3.45
CA ASP A 287 18.67 13.36 -4.28
C ASP A 287 17.55 13.15 -5.29
N TYR A 288 17.51 11.97 -5.92
CA TYR A 288 16.47 11.61 -6.88
C TYR A 288 15.08 11.60 -6.22
N VAL A 289 14.96 10.92 -5.08
CA VAL A 289 13.70 10.84 -4.32
C VAL A 289 13.29 12.23 -3.81
N LEU A 290 14.23 13.06 -3.33
CA LEU A 290 13.92 14.44 -2.93
C LEU A 290 13.33 15.24 -4.10
N SER A 291 13.95 15.16 -5.27
CA SER A 291 13.45 15.80 -6.49
C SER A 291 12.05 15.31 -6.85
N GLN A 292 11.78 14.00 -6.75
CA GLN A 292 10.45 13.45 -6.98
C GLN A 292 9.41 13.99 -5.98
N ILE A 293 9.74 14.04 -4.69
CA ILE A 293 8.85 14.57 -3.64
C ILE A 293 8.54 16.06 -3.90
N GLN A 294 9.55 16.88 -4.16
CA GLN A 294 9.39 18.32 -4.43
C GLN A 294 8.52 18.61 -5.66
N ASN A 295 8.45 17.68 -6.61
CA ASN A 295 7.66 17.79 -7.84
C ASN A 295 6.28 17.11 -7.77
N SER A 296 6.00 16.37 -6.69
CA SER A 296 4.75 15.65 -6.43
C SER A 296 3.95 16.26 -5.27
N HIS A 297 3.93 17.59 -5.17
CA HIS A 297 3.07 18.26 -4.21
C HIS A 297 1.58 18.07 -4.58
N PRO A 298 0.70 17.75 -3.61
CA PRO A 298 -0.74 17.60 -3.84
C PRO A 298 -1.34 18.86 -4.46
N ARG A 299 -2.08 18.72 -5.56
CA ARG A 299 -2.70 19.83 -6.29
C ARG A 299 -3.74 19.34 -7.30
N GLY A 300 -4.79 20.13 -7.52
CA GLY A 300 -5.89 19.73 -8.39
C GLY A 300 -6.49 18.39 -7.95
N ASN A 301 -6.45 17.39 -8.83
CA ASN A 301 -6.92 16.04 -8.54
C ASN A 301 -5.82 15.12 -7.97
N PHE A 302 -4.58 15.58 -7.90
CA PHE A 302 -3.47 14.78 -7.41
C PHE A 302 -3.40 14.84 -5.88
N LEU A 303 -3.56 13.69 -5.22
CA LEU A 303 -3.65 13.62 -3.77
C LEU A 303 -2.29 13.64 -3.08
N GLY A 304 -1.23 13.21 -3.78
CA GLY A 304 0.13 13.08 -3.25
C GLY A 304 0.77 11.75 -3.63
N ALA A 305 1.79 11.34 -2.89
CA ALA A 305 2.62 10.18 -3.25
C ALA A 305 3.07 9.37 -2.03
N CYS A 306 3.27 8.07 -2.26
CA CYS A 306 3.93 7.18 -1.32
C CYS A 306 5.37 6.91 -1.77
N VAL A 307 6.33 7.11 -0.88
CA VAL A 307 7.73 6.78 -1.14
C VAL A 307 7.94 5.27 -1.01
N PHE A 308 8.47 4.64 -2.06
CA PHE A 308 8.83 3.23 -2.11
C PHE A 308 10.32 3.06 -1.83
N GLN A 309 10.74 2.51 -0.69
CA GLN A 309 9.92 2.01 0.44
C GLN A 309 10.61 2.26 1.79
N PHE A 310 9.97 1.89 2.90
CA PHE A 310 10.54 2.11 4.24
C PHE A 310 11.86 1.35 4.48
N LEU A 311 11.92 0.07 4.11
CA LEU A 311 13.01 -0.83 4.46
C LEU A 311 13.67 -1.43 3.20
N ASN A 312 15.01 -1.53 3.19
CA ASN A 312 15.72 -2.35 2.22
C ASN A 312 15.33 -3.81 2.44
N GLN A 313 14.69 -4.42 1.45
CA GLN A 313 14.18 -5.78 1.55
C GLN A 313 15.20 -6.82 1.09
N THR A 314 16.42 -6.80 1.64
CA THR A 314 17.49 -7.73 1.26
C THR A 314 17.21 -9.18 1.61
N THR A 315 16.25 -9.43 2.51
CA THR A 315 15.76 -10.78 2.86
C THR A 315 14.72 -11.30 1.87
N LEU A 316 13.89 -10.41 1.31
CA LEU A 316 12.74 -10.76 0.46
C LEU A 316 12.99 -10.56 -1.03
N LYS A 317 13.98 -9.74 -1.39
CA LYS A 317 14.25 -9.33 -2.78
C LYS A 317 15.73 -9.49 -3.09
N THR A 318 16.02 -9.72 -4.36
CA THR A 318 17.37 -9.84 -4.90
C THR A 318 17.70 -8.68 -5.83
N GLY A 319 19.00 -8.49 -6.10
CA GLY A 319 19.47 -7.44 -7.00
C GLY A 319 19.03 -6.04 -6.55
N SER A 320 18.79 -5.16 -7.52
CA SER A 320 18.46 -3.75 -7.27
C SER A 320 17.13 -3.55 -6.54
N GLU A 321 16.20 -4.50 -6.66
CA GLU A 321 14.88 -4.47 -6.00
C GLU A 321 14.98 -4.48 -4.47
N SER A 322 16.11 -4.93 -3.91
CA SER A 322 16.37 -4.91 -2.47
C SER A 322 16.79 -3.52 -1.93
N THR A 323 17.05 -2.54 -2.80
CA THR A 323 17.78 -1.31 -2.44
C THR A 323 16.89 -0.06 -2.27
N PHE A 324 15.57 -0.19 -2.44
CA PHE A 324 14.61 0.93 -2.40
C PHE A 324 14.39 1.56 -1.01
N GLY A 325 14.83 0.91 0.07
CA GLY A 325 14.54 1.34 1.43
C GLY A 325 15.07 2.73 1.75
N MET A 326 14.36 3.52 2.55
CA MET A 326 14.96 4.67 3.25
C MET A 326 15.71 4.25 4.53
N THR A 327 15.53 3.01 4.97
CA THR A 327 16.24 2.37 6.08
C THR A 327 16.83 1.01 5.66
N LYS A 328 17.72 0.47 6.47
CA LYS A 328 18.28 -0.88 6.35
C LYS A 328 18.42 -1.53 7.72
N HIS A 329 18.40 -2.87 7.78
CA HIS A 329 18.75 -3.57 9.03
C HIS A 329 20.18 -3.20 9.44
N SER A 330 20.37 -2.86 10.71
CA SER A 330 21.70 -2.55 11.26
C SER A 330 22.56 -3.79 11.55
N GLY A 331 21.94 -4.97 11.55
CA GLY A 331 22.54 -6.22 12.03
C GLY A 331 22.37 -6.46 13.54
N SER A 332 21.85 -5.48 14.28
CA SER A 332 21.47 -5.64 15.70
C SER A 332 19.96 -5.78 15.83
N PHE A 333 19.49 -6.66 16.71
CA PHE A 333 18.07 -6.87 16.98
C PHE A 333 17.83 -7.28 18.43
N THR A 334 16.60 -7.06 18.88
CA THR A 334 16.03 -7.76 20.03
C THR A 334 15.02 -8.78 19.52
N THR A 335 14.39 -9.55 20.41
CA THR A 335 13.40 -10.56 20.01
C THR A 335 12.03 -10.25 20.58
N GLY A 336 11.02 -10.30 19.72
CA GLY A 336 9.63 -10.48 20.14
C GLY A 336 9.26 -11.95 20.24
N ILE A 337 8.10 -12.24 20.84
CA ILE A 337 7.53 -13.58 20.92
C ILE A 337 6.16 -13.56 20.25
N ILE A 338 5.94 -14.48 19.31
CA ILE A 338 4.64 -14.70 18.69
C ILE A 338 3.68 -15.26 19.75
N PRO A 339 2.45 -14.70 19.91
CA PRO A 339 1.49 -15.22 20.88
C PRO A 339 1.26 -16.73 20.74
N GLN A 340 1.17 -17.45 21.86
CA GLN A 340 1.04 -18.92 21.87
C GLN A 340 -0.22 -19.44 21.14
N SER A 341 -1.28 -18.63 21.09
CA SER A 341 -2.51 -18.95 20.36
C SER A 341 -2.32 -18.98 18.84
N TYR A 342 -1.26 -18.33 18.33
CA TYR A 342 -1.03 -18.15 16.91
C TYR A 342 -0.58 -19.45 16.22
N LYS A 343 -1.09 -19.71 15.02
CA LYS A 343 -0.65 -20.84 14.20
C LYS A 343 -0.54 -20.44 12.72
N PRO A 344 0.59 -20.74 12.07
CA PRO A 344 1.83 -21.35 12.57
C PRO A 344 2.75 -20.38 13.33
N GLY A 345 3.59 -20.90 14.22
CA GLY A 345 4.66 -20.12 14.85
C GLY A 345 4.37 -19.60 16.26
N GLY A 346 3.24 -19.97 16.87
CA GLY A 346 2.93 -19.67 18.27
C GLY A 346 4.09 -20.01 19.21
N GLY A 347 4.49 -19.04 20.04
CA GLY A 347 5.61 -19.18 20.98
C GLY A 347 7.00 -19.02 20.38
N GLN A 348 7.15 -18.96 19.05
CA GLN A 348 8.44 -18.71 18.42
C GLN A 348 8.84 -17.25 18.56
N THR A 349 10.15 -16.98 18.51
CA THR A 349 10.67 -15.62 18.50
C THR A 349 10.72 -15.03 17.09
N TYR A 350 10.71 -13.70 16.99
CA TYR A 350 10.95 -12.96 15.75
C TYR A 350 11.90 -11.78 16.00
N ASN A 351 12.66 -11.39 14.99
CA ASN A 351 13.60 -10.28 15.12
C ASN A 351 12.86 -8.93 15.16
N VAL A 352 13.17 -8.14 16.16
CA VAL A 352 12.82 -6.72 16.27
C VAL A 352 14.10 -5.94 16.00
N ASP A 353 14.34 -5.72 14.71
CA ASP A 353 15.59 -5.15 14.21
C ASP A 353 15.76 -3.68 14.57
N THR A 354 16.96 -3.30 14.99
CA THR A 354 17.39 -1.90 14.94
C THR A 354 17.68 -1.53 13.49
N LEU A 355 17.18 -0.38 13.05
CA LEU A 355 17.35 0.10 11.68
C LEU A 355 18.40 1.21 11.62
N THR A 356 19.14 1.25 10.52
CA THR A 356 20.02 2.35 10.14
C THR A 356 19.33 3.18 9.07
N HIS A 357 19.29 4.50 9.26
CA HIS A 357 18.77 5.42 8.26
C HIS A 357 19.76 5.56 7.09
N LYS A 358 19.25 5.48 5.87
CA LYS A 358 19.99 5.86 4.66
C LYS A 358 19.83 7.37 4.43
N PRO A 359 20.68 8.02 3.61
CA PRO A 359 20.51 9.43 3.23
C PRO A 359 19.08 9.78 2.75
N MET A 360 18.42 8.85 2.06
CA MET A 360 17.03 8.99 1.60
C MET A 360 16.03 9.29 2.73
N TYR A 361 16.26 8.79 3.96
CA TYR A 361 15.40 9.10 5.10
C TYR A 361 15.33 10.62 5.36
N GLN A 362 16.48 11.30 5.30
CA GLN A 362 16.54 12.75 5.47
C GLN A 362 15.89 13.48 4.28
N SER A 363 16.03 12.98 3.05
CA SER A 363 15.33 13.52 1.89
C SER A 363 13.81 13.45 2.04
N VAL A 364 13.28 12.31 2.51
CA VAL A 364 11.84 12.14 2.78
C VAL A 364 11.39 13.12 3.86
N LYS A 365 12.12 13.20 4.98
CA LYS A 365 11.86 14.16 6.06
C LYS A 365 11.80 15.59 5.56
N THR A 366 12.79 16.01 4.78
CA THR A 366 12.88 17.37 4.22
C THR A 366 11.71 17.64 3.27
N GLY A 367 11.46 16.73 2.32
CA GLY A 367 10.43 16.90 1.30
C GLY A 367 9.01 16.96 1.89
N PHE A 368 8.66 16.03 2.78
CA PHE A 368 7.33 16.01 3.41
C PHE A 368 7.11 17.10 4.46
N SER A 369 8.18 17.69 5.01
CA SER A 369 8.06 18.87 5.88
C SER A 369 7.84 20.18 5.11
N ALA A 370 8.12 20.19 3.80
CA ALA A 370 7.90 21.34 2.92
C ALA A 370 6.52 21.33 2.24
N MET A 371 5.74 20.25 2.43
CA MET A 371 4.35 20.09 1.99
C MET A 371 3.37 20.47 3.10
#